data_AF-A0A7C7K1Z7-F1
#
_entry.id   AF-A0A7C7K1Z7-F1
#
_cell.length_a   1.000
_cell.length_b   1.000
_cell.length_c   1.000
_cell.angle_alpha   90.00
_cell.angle_beta   90.00
_cell.angle_gamma   90.00
#
_symmetry.space_group_name_H-M   'P 1'
#
loop_
_entity.id
_entity.type
_entity.pdbx_description
1 polymer ?
#
loop_
_entity_poly.entity_id
_entity_poly.type
_entity_poly.pdbx_seq_one_letter_code
_entity_poly.pdbx_strand_id
1 'polypeptide(L)' 'IDADDEGYLLQIFTKPVEDRPTLFFEIIQRMGARGFGAGNFKALFESIEREQAKRGTL' A
#
# COMPACT_ATOMS: atom_id res chain seq x y z
N ILE A 1 -8.32 -3.98 4.87
CA ILE A 1 -9.14 -3.10 5.73
C ILE A 1 -8.62 -3.31 7.13
N ASP A 2 -8.13 -2.24 7.75
CA ASP A 2 -7.63 -2.30 9.12
C ASP A 2 -8.65 -1.57 10.01
N ALA A 3 -9.09 -2.21 11.09
CA ALA A 3 -10.12 -1.71 11.98
C ALA A 3 -9.63 -1.83 13.43
N ASP A 4 -9.66 -0.72 14.15
CA ASP A 4 -9.42 -0.63 15.59
C ASP A 4 -10.72 -0.29 16.32
N ASP A 5 -10.73 -0.39 17.66
CA ASP A 5 -11.92 -0.06 18.47
C ASP A 5 -12.35 1.42 18.32
N GLU A 6 -11.49 2.28 17.78
CA GLU A 6 -11.72 3.71 17.59
C GLU A 6 -12.15 4.07 16.15
N GLY A 7 -12.13 3.12 15.20
CA GLY A 7 -12.35 3.43 13.80
C GLY A 7 -11.85 2.41 12.77
N TYR A 8 -11.86 2.82 11.51
CA TYR A 8 -11.30 2.03 10.42
C TYR A 8 -10.51 2.87 9.44
N LEU A 9 -9.67 2.16 8.68
CA LEU A 9 -8.73 2.75 7.75
C LEU A 9 -8.79 2.00 6.42
N LEU A 10 -9.04 2.77 5.36
CA LEU A 10 -9.02 2.30 3.98
C LEU A 10 -7.76 2.84 3.31
N GLN A 11 -6.99 1.94 2.70
CA GLN A 11 -5.78 2.26 1.94
C GLN A 11 -5.87 1.66 0.55
N ILE A 12 -5.43 2.43 -0.44
CA ILE A 12 -5.19 1.96 -1.80
C ILE A 12 -3.89 2.58 -2.31
N PHE A 13 -3.12 1.79 -3.04
CA PHE A 13 -1.86 2.22 -3.64
C PHE A 13 -2.01 2.28 -5.16
N THR A 14 -1.42 3.30 -5.76
CA THR A 14 -1.34 3.39 -7.22
C THR A 14 -0.24 2.47 -7.74
N LYS A 15 -0.29 2.18 -9.05
CA LYS A 15 0.91 1.72 -9.75
C LYS A 15 2.00 2.81 -9.70
N PRO A 16 3.27 2.47 -9.95
CA PRO A 16 4.30 3.47 -10.15
C PRO A 16 3.87 4.50 -11.20
N VAL A 17 4.12 5.78 -10.93
CA VAL A 17 3.75 6.87 -11.84
C VAL A 17 4.82 7.17 -12.88
N GLU A 18 6.01 6.62 -12.68
CA GLU A 18 7.11 6.63 -13.64
C GLU A 18 7.37 5.21 -14.16
N ASP A 19 8.10 5.11 -15.28
CA ASP A 19 8.51 3.82 -15.84
C ASP A 19 9.40 3.04 -14.86
N ARG A 20 10.24 3.77 -14.12
CA ARG A 20 11.04 3.23 -13.01
C ARG A 20 10.13 3.01 -11.80
N PRO A 21 10.16 1.82 -11.16
CA PRO A 21 9.26 1.46 -10.06
C PRO A 21 9.72 2.09 -8.73
N THR A 22 9.78 3.42 -8.66
CA THR A 22 10.32 4.18 -7.53
C THR A 22 9.26 5.03 -6.84
N LEU A 23 8.45 5.76 -7.60
CA LEU A 23 7.44 6.68 -7.08
C LEU A 23 6.03 6.11 -7.28
N PHE A 24 5.25 6.05 -6.20
CA PHE A 24 3.84 5.71 -6.20
C PHE A 24 3.10 6.57 -5.18
N PHE A 25 1.78 6.62 -5.28
CA PHE A 25 0.93 7.32 -4.32
C PHE A 25 0.14 6.33 -3.47
N GLU A 26 -0.05 6.71 -2.22
CA GLU A 26 -1.00 6.08 -1.30
C GLU A 26 -2.18 7.03 -1.11
N ILE A 27 -3.39 6.49 -1.26
CA ILE A 27 -4.61 7.19 -0.88
C ILE A 27 -5.14 6.52 0.38
N ILE A 28 -5.29 7.32 1.44
CA ILE A 28 -5.69 6.86 2.76
C ILE A 28 -6.94 7.62 3.23
N GLN A 29 -7.97 6.87 3.63
CA GLN A 29 -9.16 7.41 4.28
C GLN A 29 -9.22 6.90 5.72
N ARG A 30 -9.36 7.83 6.67
CA ARG A 30 -9.41 7.56 8.10
C ARG A 30 -10.78 7.92 8.65
N MET A 31 -11.41 6.96 9.30
CA MET A 31 -12.64 7.18 10.05
C MET A 31 -12.36 6.83 11.50
N GLY A 32 -11.86 7.80 12.27
CA GLY A 32 -11.50 7.62 13.69
C GLY A 32 -10.11 7.02 13.93
N ALA A 33 -9.64 6.12 13.06
CA ALA A 33 -8.34 5.46 13.19
C ALA A 33 -7.15 6.44 13.14
N ARG A 34 -6.38 6.49 14.25
CA ARG A 34 -5.17 7.34 14.41
C ARG A 34 -3.88 6.59 14.09
N GLY A 35 -3.93 5.26 14.03
CA GLY A 35 -2.76 4.40 13.76
C GLY A 35 -2.28 4.42 12.31
N PHE A 36 -1.19 3.71 12.05
CA PHE A 36 -0.65 3.50 10.71
C PHE A 36 -0.93 2.03 10.38
N GLY A 37 -1.87 1.73 9.47
CA GLY A 37 -2.36 0.37 9.23
C GLY A 37 -1.25 -0.60 8.81
N ALA A 38 -0.61 -1.25 9.80
CA ALA A 38 0.64 -1.99 9.62
C ALA A 38 0.47 -3.24 8.75
N GLY A 39 -0.74 -3.80 8.72
CA GLY A 39 -1.08 -4.95 7.88
C GLY A 39 -1.06 -4.63 6.37
N ASN A 40 -1.35 -3.39 5.97
CA ASN A 40 -1.42 -3.03 4.56
C ASN A 40 -0.05 -2.87 3.89
N PHE A 41 1.02 -2.65 4.67
CA PHE A 41 2.37 -2.52 4.14
C PHE A 41 2.92 -3.83 3.56
N LYS A 42 2.61 -4.97 4.17
CA LYS A 42 3.08 -6.27 3.68
C LYS A 42 2.43 -6.64 2.34
N ALA A 43 1.12 -6.45 2.22
CA ALA A 43 0.39 -6.70 0.98
C ALA A 43 0.86 -5.78 -0.17
N LEU A 44 1.21 -4.53 0.14
CA LEU A 44 1.82 -3.62 -0.82
C LEU A 44 3.17 -4.16 -1.32
N PHE A 45 4.07 -4.53 -0.40
CA PHE A 45 5.41 -5.02 -0.74
C PHE A 45 5.32 -6.28 -1.61
N GLU A 46 4.48 -7.25 -1.24
CA GLU A 46 4.26 -8.47 -2.03
C GLU A 46 3.72 -8.16 -3.45
N SER A 47 2.89 -7.12 -3.61
CA SER A 47 2.39 -6.71 -4.92
C SER A 47 3.49 -6.07 -5.79
N ILE A 48 4.39 -5.29 -5.17
CA ILE A 48 5.52 -4.64 -5.84
C ILE A 48 6.56 -5.70 -6.24
N GLU A 49 6.91 -6.62 -5.34
CA GLU A 49 7.82 -7.73 -5.63
C GLU A 49 7.30 -8.60 -6.77
N ARG A 50 5.99 -8.91 -6.79
CA ARG A 50 5.39 -9.66 -7.89
C ARG A 50 5.52 -8.94 -9.23
N GLU A 51 5.40 -7.61 -9.25
CA GLU A 51 5.60 -6.81 -10.46
C GLU A 51 7.08 -6.68 -10.84
N GLN A 52 8.00 -6.57 -9.88
CA GLN A 52 9.44 -6.61 -10.14
C GLN A 52 9.90 -7.97 -10.69
N ALA A 53 9.32 -9.08 -10.20
CA ALA A 53 9.60 -10.42 -10.69
C ALA A 53 9.24 -10.55 -12.18
N LYS A 54 8.08 -10.01 -12.59
CA LYS A 54 7.64 -10.00 -13.99
C LYS A 54 8.54 -9.14 -14.88
N ARG A 55 9.16 -8.09 -14.32
CA ARG A 55 10.10 -7.21 -15.04
C ARG A 55 11.53 -7.78 -15.10
N GLY A 56 11.81 -8.87 -14.39
CA GLY A 56 13.12 -9.53 -14.38
C GLY A 56 14.20 -8.77 -13.60
N THR A 57 13.80 -7.92 -12.64
CA THR A 57 14.72 -7.08 -11.85
C THR A 57 14.79 -7.50 -10.38
N LEU A 58 14.52 -8.78 -10.09
CA LEU A 58 14.58 -9.35 -8.74
C LEU A 58 15.87 -10.15 -8.55
#